data_AF-B4VNG3-F1
#
_entry.id   AF-B4VNG3-F1
#
_cell.length_a   1.000
_cell.length_b   1.000
_cell.length_c   1.000
_cell.angle_alpha   90.00
_cell.angle_beta   90.00
_cell.angle_gamma   90.00
#
_symmetry.space_group_name_H-M   'P 1'
#
loop_
_entity.id
_entity.type
_entity.pdbx_description
1 polymer ?
#
loop_
_entity_poly.entity_id
_entity_poly.type
_entity_poly.pdbx_seq_one_letter_code
_entity_poly.pdbx_strand_id
1 'polypeptide(L)'
;MDFATELARNILVLTVYFIVVALVFNQAFQSLDKLVKFETDAAHLNQDLSKYQLEDFLVVKFSFADKYELDELKRLSMSIENKSKDVFVEIDWKQCFISDFDKRIRRAIRVIPGKNEAASQSPSTILPGQTLKEEISDEKIGSPLVSPKNLQAAADKNDYFYLRLFLKISEANTKGRTCNLRCQFIAKNLSWQKALVLALQPK
;
A
#
# COMPACT_ATOMS: atom_id res chain seq x y z
N MET A 1 -25.37 35.25 49.25
CA MET A 1 -25.07 34.87 47.85
C MET A 1 -26.27 34.08 47.36
N ASP A 2 -26.87 34.49 46.26
CA ASP A 2 -28.18 33.98 45.81
C ASP A 2 -28.01 32.61 45.13
N PHE A 3 -28.83 31.64 45.51
CA PHE A 3 -28.80 30.27 45.00
C PHE A 3 -28.94 30.23 43.47
N ALA A 4 -29.69 31.18 42.90
CA ALA A 4 -29.86 31.33 41.46
C ALA A 4 -28.54 31.69 40.74
N THR A 5 -27.68 32.52 41.36
CA THR A 5 -26.40 32.91 40.76
C THR A 5 -25.38 31.76 40.80
N GLU A 6 -25.42 30.93 41.84
CA GLU A 6 -24.58 29.75 41.95
C GLU A 6 -25.00 28.64 40.98
N LEU A 7 -26.31 28.41 40.83
CA LEU A 7 -26.85 27.48 39.84
C LEU A 7 -26.48 27.89 38.41
N ALA A 8 -26.65 29.18 38.06
CA ALA A 8 -26.32 29.71 36.73
C ALA A 8 -24.81 29.57 36.43
N ARG A 9 -23.94 29.84 37.40
CA ARG A 9 -22.49 29.64 37.26
C ARG A 9 -22.13 28.18 37.03
N ASN A 10 -22.74 27.27 37.79
CA ASN A 10 -22.47 25.83 37.65
C ASN A 10 -22.96 25.29 36.29
N ILE A 11 -24.12 25.74 35.81
CA ILE A 11 -24.64 25.39 34.48
C ILE A 11 -23.72 25.95 33.38
N LEU A 12 -23.23 27.19 33.52
CA LEU A 12 -22.29 27.79 32.58
C LEU A 12 -20.99 26.98 32.50
N VAL A 13 -20.40 26.65 33.65
CA VAL A 13 -19.18 25.84 33.73
C VAL A 13 -19.39 24.47 33.09
N LEU A 14 -20.51 23.81 33.39
CA LEU A 14 -20.87 22.51 32.82
C LEU A 14 -21.06 22.58 31.29
N THR A 15 -21.71 23.64 30.81
CA THR A 15 -21.96 23.85 29.37
C THR A 15 -20.64 24.08 28.63
N VAL A 16 -19.77 24.95 29.15
CA VAL A 16 -18.43 25.18 28.58
C VAL A 16 -17.62 23.89 28.60
N TYR A 17 -17.67 23.12 29.68
CA TYR A 17 -17.01 21.83 29.78
C TYR A 17 -17.48 20.86 28.68
N PHE A 18 -18.79 20.70 28.49
CA PHE A 18 -19.33 19.84 27.42
C PHE A 18 -18.92 20.31 26.03
N ILE A 19 -18.91 21.62 25.77
CA ILE A 19 -18.46 22.17 24.48
C ILE A 19 -16.99 21.83 24.26
N VAL A 20 -16.12 22.07 25.24
CA VAL A 20 -14.68 21.76 25.12
C VAL A 20 -14.45 20.28 24.92
N VAL A 21 -15.11 19.42 25.70
CA VAL A 21 -15.02 17.96 25.55
C VAL A 21 -15.49 17.54 24.16
N ALA A 22 -16.64 18.03 23.69
CA ALA A 22 -17.16 17.72 22.36
C ALA A 22 -16.19 18.17 21.24
N LEU A 23 -15.56 19.35 21.38
CA LEU A 23 -14.57 19.84 20.43
C LEU A 23 -13.32 18.95 20.38
N VAL A 24 -12.79 18.56 21.54
CA VAL A 24 -11.61 17.68 21.62
C VAL A 24 -11.92 16.30 21.04
N PHE A 25 -13.07 15.71 21.38
CA PHE A 25 -13.49 14.44 20.79
C PHE A 25 -13.66 14.57 19.28
N ASN A 26 -14.34 15.61 18.79
CA ASN A 26 -14.51 15.83 17.35
C ASN A 26 -13.16 15.95 16.63
N GLN A 27 -12.20 16.68 17.20
CA GLN A 27 -10.86 16.79 16.65
C GLN A 27 -10.10 15.44 16.65
N ALA A 28 -10.26 14.64 17.71
CA ALA A 28 -9.70 13.29 17.78
C ALA A 28 -10.33 12.37 16.71
N PHE A 29 -11.66 12.39 16.55
CA PHE A 29 -12.35 11.63 15.50
C PHE A 29 -11.85 12.01 14.10
N GLN A 30 -11.73 13.30 13.80
CA GLN A 30 -11.21 13.78 12.51
C GLN A 30 -9.76 13.38 12.25
N SER A 31 -8.95 13.18 13.30
CA SER A 31 -7.57 12.70 13.13
C SER A 31 -7.51 11.21 12.75
N LEU A 32 -8.47 10.41 13.23
CA LEU A 32 -8.55 8.98 12.96
C LEU A 32 -9.15 8.67 11.59
N ASP A 33 -10.07 9.52 11.11
CA ASP A 33 -10.74 9.36 9.81
C ASP A 33 -9.78 9.49 8.62
N LYS A 34 -8.58 10.06 8.85
CA LYS A 34 -7.52 10.24 7.84
C LYS A 34 -6.61 9.03 7.66
N LEU A 35 -6.79 7.98 8.46
CA LEU A 35 -5.95 6.79 8.41
C LEU A 35 -6.49 5.81 7.37
N VAL A 36 -5.62 5.44 6.43
CA VAL A 36 -5.94 4.49 5.37
C VAL A 36 -5.04 3.27 5.48
N LYS A 37 -5.59 2.11 5.12
CA LYS A 37 -4.82 0.88 4.93
C LYS A 37 -4.87 0.44 3.47
N PHE A 38 -3.86 -0.29 3.05
CA PHE A 38 -3.82 -0.91 1.73
C PHE A 38 -3.87 -2.42 1.86
N GLU A 39 -4.60 -3.04 0.95
CA GLU A 39 -4.67 -4.50 0.84
C GLU A 39 -4.44 -4.89 -0.61
N THR A 40 -3.71 -5.98 -0.85
CA THR A 40 -3.61 -6.56 -2.19
C THR A 40 -4.94 -7.18 -2.56
N ASP A 41 -5.43 -6.92 -3.77
CA ASP A 41 -6.54 -7.66 -4.36
C ASP A 41 -6.06 -9.07 -4.73
N ALA A 42 -6.14 -9.98 -3.77
CA ALA A 42 -5.71 -11.37 -3.92
C ALA A 42 -6.52 -12.10 -5.00
N ALA A 43 -7.81 -11.76 -5.17
CA ALA A 43 -8.65 -12.39 -6.19
C ALA A 43 -8.16 -12.01 -7.59
N HIS A 44 -7.88 -10.73 -7.83
CA HIS A 44 -7.35 -10.28 -9.10
C HIS A 44 -5.95 -10.83 -9.38
N LEU A 45 -5.08 -10.84 -8.36
CA LEU A 45 -3.73 -11.41 -8.50
C LEU A 45 -3.76 -12.90 -8.85
N ASN A 46 -4.60 -13.69 -8.15
CA ASN A 46 -4.75 -15.11 -8.43
C ASN A 46 -5.32 -15.36 -9.84
N GLN A 47 -6.27 -14.53 -10.28
CA GLN A 47 -6.81 -14.61 -11.63
C GLN A 47 -5.72 -14.37 -12.69
N ASP A 48 -4.85 -13.36 -12.49
CA ASP A 48 -3.73 -13.08 -13.39
C ASP A 48 -2.68 -14.19 -13.36
N LEU A 49 -2.36 -14.74 -12.19
CA LEU A 49 -1.47 -15.90 -12.06
C LEU A 49 -2.03 -17.10 -12.83
N SER A 50 -3.32 -17.41 -12.68
CA SER A 50 -3.98 -18.50 -13.40
C SER A 50 -4.06 -18.30 -14.91
N LYS A 51 -4.35 -17.07 -15.34
CA LYS A 51 -4.34 -16.72 -16.77
C LYS A 51 -2.98 -17.02 -17.43
N TYR A 52 -1.90 -16.85 -16.68
CA TYR A 52 -0.54 -17.13 -17.16
C TYR A 52 -0.01 -18.48 -16.70
N GLN A 53 -0.80 -19.37 -16.09
CA GLN A 53 -0.35 -20.69 -15.61
C GLN A 53 0.90 -20.56 -14.71
N LEU A 54 0.84 -19.68 -13.71
CA LEU A 54 1.93 -19.42 -12.76
C LEU A 54 1.54 -19.77 -11.32
N GLU A 55 0.27 -19.97 -11.04
CA GLU A 55 -0.29 -20.19 -9.70
C GLU A 55 0.30 -21.39 -8.96
N ASP A 56 0.71 -22.42 -9.71
CA ASP A 56 1.23 -23.67 -9.14
C ASP A 56 2.65 -23.51 -8.57
N PHE A 57 3.42 -22.55 -9.08
CA PHE A 57 4.84 -22.41 -8.73
C PHE A 57 5.28 -21.00 -8.35
N LEU A 58 4.51 -19.96 -8.64
CA LEU A 58 4.88 -18.58 -8.36
C LEU A 58 3.99 -17.99 -7.28
N VAL A 59 4.60 -17.58 -6.17
CA VAL A 59 3.88 -16.92 -5.06
C VAL A 59 4.36 -15.48 -4.96
N VAL A 60 3.43 -14.54 -5.17
CA VAL A 60 3.69 -13.09 -5.09
C VAL A 60 3.01 -12.54 -3.84
N LYS A 61 3.77 -11.83 -3.00
CA LYS A 61 3.30 -11.23 -1.75
C LYS A 61 3.75 -9.78 -1.64
N PHE A 62 2.89 -8.96 -1.07
CA PHE A 62 3.18 -7.58 -0.72
C PHE A 62 2.99 -7.37 0.78
N SER A 63 3.84 -6.54 1.37
CA SER A 63 3.73 -6.15 2.77
C SER A 63 3.41 -4.67 2.86
N PHE A 64 2.41 -4.36 3.67
CA PHE A 64 1.96 -3.00 3.96
C PHE A 64 2.11 -2.75 5.45
N ALA A 65 2.36 -1.48 5.82
CA ALA A 65 2.24 -1.04 7.19
C ALA A 65 0.76 -1.13 7.63
N ASP A 66 0.55 -1.27 8.95
CA ASP A 66 -0.79 -1.41 9.52
C ASP A 66 -1.69 -0.19 9.24
N LYS A 67 -1.07 0.98 9.05
CA LYS A 67 -1.72 2.25 8.68
C LYS A 67 -0.75 3.13 7.90
N TYR A 68 -1.32 4.01 7.10
CA TYR A 68 -0.61 5.09 6.43
C TYR A 68 -1.34 6.41 6.68
N GLU A 69 -0.57 7.45 7.00
CA GLU A 69 -1.01 8.83 6.80
C GLU A 69 -1.04 9.15 5.30
N LEU A 70 -1.69 10.26 4.93
CA LEU A 70 -2.04 10.57 3.54
C LEU A 70 -0.82 10.64 2.58
N ASP A 71 0.40 10.82 3.10
CA ASP A 71 1.65 11.00 2.35
C ASP A 71 2.74 9.95 2.66
N GLU A 72 2.39 8.85 3.32
CA GLU A 72 3.39 7.90 3.82
C GLU A 72 3.70 6.73 2.88
N LEU A 73 2.79 6.34 1.98
CA LEU A 73 3.04 5.22 1.07
C LEU A 73 4.03 5.63 -0.04
N LYS A 74 5.32 5.51 0.24
CA LYS A 74 6.42 5.85 -0.68
C LYS A 74 7.04 4.64 -1.37
N ARG A 75 6.93 3.47 -0.75
CA ARG A 75 7.57 2.22 -1.21
C ARG A 75 6.64 1.03 -1.00
N LEU A 76 6.75 0.05 -1.88
CA LEU A 76 6.10 -1.25 -1.78
C LEU A 76 7.15 -2.32 -1.47
N SER A 77 6.99 -3.01 -0.36
CA SER A 77 7.77 -4.21 -0.07
C SER A 77 7.14 -5.41 -0.75
N MET A 78 7.90 -6.08 -1.60
CA MET A 78 7.43 -7.22 -2.40
C MET A 78 8.33 -8.44 -2.18
N SER A 79 7.71 -9.62 -2.18
CA SER A 79 8.39 -10.91 -2.19
C SER A 79 7.80 -11.79 -3.29
N ILE A 80 8.66 -12.38 -4.13
CA ILE A 80 8.27 -13.34 -5.16
C ILE A 80 9.05 -14.62 -4.94
N GLU A 81 8.33 -15.70 -4.64
CA GLU A 81 8.89 -17.03 -4.43
C GLU A 81 8.62 -17.91 -5.65
N ASN A 82 9.69 -18.49 -6.19
CA ASN A 82 9.64 -19.47 -7.26
C ASN A 82 9.79 -20.88 -6.67
N LYS A 83 8.69 -21.61 -6.58
CA LYS A 83 8.60 -22.99 -6.06
C LYS A 83 8.83 -24.06 -7.12
N SER A 84 9.11 -23.66 -8.36
CA SER A 84 9.43 -24.62 -9.42
C SER A 84 10.75 -25.33 -9.16
N LYS A 85 11.01 -26.40 -9.93
CA LYS A 85 12.27 -27.15 -9.89
C LYS A 85 13.22 -26.79 -11.04
N ASP A 86 12.67 -26.26 -12.12
CA ASP A 86 13.35 -26.10 -13.42
C ASP A 86 12.92 -24.84 -14.19
N VAL A 87 12.04 -24.02 -13.63
CA VAL A 87 11.57 -22.78 -14.26
C VAL A 87 12.36 -21.60 -13.72
N PHE A 88 12.89 -20.79 -14.63
CA PHE A 88 13.55 -19.52 -14.33
C PHE A 88 12.55 -18.39 -14.55
N VAL A 89 12.48 -17.46 -13.59
CA VAL A 89 11.60 -16.28 -13.68
C VAL A 89 12.48 -15.04 -13.68
N GLU A 90 12.48 -14.29 -14.77
CA GLU A 90 13.15 -12.99 -14.87
C GLU A 90 12.13 -11.85 -14.76
N ILE A 91 12.44 -10.81 -14.00
CA ILE A 91 11.68 -9.56 -13.93
C ILE A 91 12.41 -8.50 -14.74
N ASP A 92 11.77 -7.97 -15.78
CA ASP A 92 12.29 -6.87 -16.57
C ASP A 92 11.79 -5.53 -16.02
N TRP A 93 12.57 -4.96 -15.10
CA TRP A 93 12.23 -3.71 -14.41
C TRP A 93 12.05 -2.51 -15.34
N LYS A 94 12.70 -2.51 -16.52
CA LYS A 94 12.54 -1.42 -17.49
C LYS A 94 11.13 -1.39 -18.10
N GLN A 95 10.42 -2.51 -18.06
CA GLN A 95 9.05 -2.65 -18.56
C GLN A 95 8.00 -2.62 -17.44
N CYS A 96 8.44 -2.57 -16.19
CA CYS A 96 7.55 -2.51 -15.02
C CYS A 96 7.06 -1.07 -14.80
N PHE A 97 5.83 -0.94 -14.33
CA PHE A 97 5.24 0.36 -14.05
C PHE A 97 4.23 0.30 -12.92
N ILE A 98 4.02 1.45 -12.28
CA ILE A 98 3.04 1.64 -11.22
C ILE A 98 2.05 2.71 -11.64
N SER A 99 0.77 2.49 -11.33
CA SER A 99 -0.28 3.48 -11.50
C SER A 99 -0.54 4.25 -10.22
N ASP A 100 -1.24 5.38 -10.32
CA ASP A 100 -2.01 5.95 -9.21
C ASP A 100 -3.52 5.71 -9.38
N PHE A 101 -4.32 6.30 -8.48
CA PHE A 101 -5.79 6.28 -8.55
C PHE A 101 -6.35 7.03 -9.77
N ASP A 102 -5.63 8.04 -10.27
CA ASP A 102 -5.98 8.76 -11.51
C ASP A 102 -5.55 7.97 -12.77
N LYS A 103 -5.11 6.72 -12.59
CA LYS A 103 -4.62 5.80 -13.63
C LYS A 103 -3.43 6.37 -14.42
N ARG A 104 -2.70 7.35 -13.87
CA ARG A 104 -1.44 7.84 -14.44
C ARG A 104 -0.38 6.78 -14.19
N ILE A 105 0.38 6.48 -15.22
CA ILE A 105 1.39 5.42 -15.20
C ILE A 105 2.77 6.07 -15.05
N ARG A 106 3.58 5.53 -14.14
CA ARG A 106 4.98 5.92 -13.92
C ARG A 106 5.85 4.67 -13.91
N ARG A 107 7.13 4.81 -14.27
CA ARG A 107 8.06 3.68 -14.26
C ARG A 107 8.22 3.16 -12.83
N ALA A 108 8.09 1.86 -12.65
CA ALA A 108 8.39 1.20 -11.40
C ALA A 108 9.90 0.96 -11.34
N ILE A 109 10.52 1.31 -10.22
CA ILE A 109 11.95 1.17 -10.02
C ILE A 109 12.22 0.44 -8.72
N ARG A 110 13.25 -0.40 -8.75
CA ARG A 110 13.78 -1.01 -7.53
C ARG A 110 14.55 0.02 -6.72
N VAL A 111 14.29 0.04 -5.42
CA VAL A 111 15.04 0.82 -4.44
C VAL A 111 16.21 -0.03 -3.96
N ILE A 112 17.43 0.34 -4.32
CA ILE A 112 18.65 -0.38 -3.94
C ILE A 112 19.37 0.45 -2.85
N PRO A 113 19.48 -0.05 -1.61
CA PRO A 113 20.15 0.68 -0.53
C PRO A 113 21.59 1.05 -0.89
N GLY A 114 21.97 2.31 -0.64
CA GLY A 114 23.36 2.78 -0.79
C GLY A 114 23.86 2.96 -2.23
N LYS A 115 23.02 2.74 -3.24
CA LYS A 115 23.29 3.15 -4.63
C LYS A 115 22.44 4.37 -4.97
N ASN A 116 22.86 5.13 -5.99
CA ASN A 116 21.93 6.07 -6.64
C ASN A 116 20.69 5.26 -7.01
N GLU A 117 19.56 5.58 -6.41
CA GLU A 117 18.36 4.73 -6.44
C GLU A 117 17.75 4.62 -7.86
N ALA A 118 18.26 5.41 -8.82
CA ALA A 118 17.99 5.32 -10.26
C ALA A 118 19.01 4.48 -11.07
N ALA A 119 20.12 4.03 -10.46
CA ALA A 119 21.26 3.43 -11.16
C ALA A 119 21.17 1.89 -11.22
N SER A 120 21.16 1.39 -12.46
CA SER A 120 21.07 -0.02 -12.87
C SER A 120 19.78 -0.75 -12.46
N GLN A 121 18.69 -0.44 -13.19
CA GLN A 121 17.49 -1.29 -13.28
C GLN A 121 17.76 -2.50 -14.19
N SER A 122 18.80 -3.28 -13.88
CA SER A 122 19.06 -4.56 -14.56
C SER A 122 17.94 -5.55 -14.28
N PRO A 123 17.63 -6.51 -15.14
CA PRO A 123 16.68 -7.56 -14.80
C PRO A 123 17.06 -8.31 -13.51
N SER A 124 16.07 -8.83 -12.80
CA SER A 124 16.28 -9.76 -11.67
C SER A 124 15.86 -11.16 -12.08
N THR A 125 16.72 -12.15 -11.87
CA THR A 125 16.40 -13.56 -12.12
C THR A 125 16.13 -14.27 -10.80
N ILE A 126 15.02 -15.02 -10.75
CA ILE A 126 14.60 -15.86 -9.63
C ILE A 126 14.77 -17.31 -10.08
N LEU A 127 15.80 -17.96 -9.55
CA LEU A 127 16.07 -19.37 -9.86
C LEU A 127 15.02 -20.29 -9.21
N PRO A 128 14.90 -21.54 -9.67
CA PRO A 128 14.09 -22.55 -8.99
C PRO A 128 14.38 -22.63 -7.48
N GLY A 129 13.33 -22.68 -6.67
CA GLY A 129 13.41 -22.72 -5.20
C GLY A 129 13.82 -21.41 -4.53
N GLN A 130 14.05 -20.32 -5.26
CA GLN A 130 14.49 -19.05 -4.70
C GLN A 130 13.36 -18.07 -4.42
N THR A 131 13.60 -17.16 -3.48
CA THR A 131 12.73 -16.02 -3.19
C THR A 131 13.46 -14.72 -3.47
N LEU A 132 12.87 -13.86 -4.29
CA LEU A 132 13.30 -12.50 -4.50
C LEU A 132 12.54 -11.57 -3.56
N LYS A 133 13.25 -10.71 -2.83
CA LYS A 133 12.67 -9.64 -2.00
C LYS A 133 13.18 -8.31 -2.49
N GLU A 134 12.27 -7.40 -2.80
CA GLU A 134 12.60 -6.10 -3.38
C GLU A 134 11.71 -5.00 -2.78
N GLU A 135 12.28 -3.81 -2.61
CA GLU A 135 11.51 -2.59 -2.39
C GLU A 135 11.30 -1.87 -3.72
N ILE A 136 10.07 -1.45 -3.99
CA ILE A 136 9.68 -0.82 -5.26
C ILE A 136 9.14 0.57 -4.99
N SER A 137 9.59 1.54 -5.78
CA SER A 137 9.06 2.91 -5.83
C SER A 137 8.71 3.28 -7.26
N ASP A 138 8.09 4.44 -7.47
CA ASP A 138 8.12 5.09 -8.78
C ASP A 138 9.42 5.89 -8.97
N GLU A 139 9.60 6.43 -10.19
CA GLU A 139 10.74 7.26 -10.57
C GLU A 139 10.94 8.54 -9.73
N LYS A 140 9.96 8.96 -8.93
CA LYS A 140 10.04 10.10 -8.00
C LYS A 140 10.29 9.59 -6.58
N ILE A 141 11.49 9.05 -6.38
CA ILE A 141 11.85 8.35 -5.16
C ILE A 141 11.71 9.25 -3.94
N GLY A 142 11.11 8.72 -2.88
CA GLY A 142 10.81 9.46 -1.65
C GLY A 142 9.52 10.30 -1.72
N SER A 143 8.91 10.44 -2.90
CA SER A 143 7.56 10.98 -3.02
C SER A 143 6.51 9.89 -2.76
N PRO A 144 5.30 10.26 -2.31
CA PRO A 144 4.20 9.32 -2.18
C PRO A 144 3.84 8.70 -3.54
N LEU A 145 3.63 7.37 -3.57
CA LEU A 145 3.21 6.62 -4.75
C LEU A 145 1.79 6.96 -5.19
N VAL A 146 0.98 7.45 -4.26
CA VAL A 146 -0.39 7.89 -4.48
C VAL A 146 -0.59 9.30 -3.93
N SER A 147 -1.37 10.12 -4.63
CA SER A 147 -1.62 11.49 -4.22
C SER A 147 -2.40 11.55 -2.91
N PRO A 148 -1.93 12.29 -1.89
CA PRO A 148 -2.64 12.46 -0.61
C PRO A 148 -4.07 12.99 -0.79
N LYS A 149 -4.27 13.89 -1.77
CA LYS A 149 -5.57 14.51 -2.03
C LYS A 149 -6.64 13.50 -2.46
N ASN A 150 -6.23 12.41 -3.09
CA ASN A 150 -7.15 11.43 -3.66
C ASN A 150 -7.26 10.18 -2.78
N LEU A 151 -6.42 10.05 -1.75
CA LEU A 151 -6.35 8.82 -0.95
C LEU A 151 -7.63 8.57 -0.15
N GLN A 152 -8.20 9.59 0.49
CA GLN A 152 -9.46 9.46 1.23
C GLN A 152 -10.62 9.08 0.30
N ALA A 153 -10.77 9.82 -0.80
CA ALA A 153 -11.82 9.56 -1.79
C ALA A 153 -11.67 8.16 -2.44
N ALA A 154 -10.43 7.69 -2.61
CA ALA A 154 -10.15 6.34 -3.08
C ALA A 154 -10.54 5.30 -2.02
N ALA A 155 -10.22 5.54 -0.75
CA ALA A 155 -10.57 4.64 0.36
C ALA A 155 -12.09 4.53 0.55
N ASP A 156 -12.83 5.63 0.42
CA ASP A 156 -14.30 5.64 0.48
C ASP A 156 -14.95 4.81 -0.64
N LYS A 157 -14.32 4.81 -1.83
CA LYS A 157 -14.79 4.10 -3.02
C LYS A 157 -14.22 2.70 -3.17
N ASN A 158 -13.31 2.28 -2.29
CA ASN A 158 -12.45 1.11 -2.49
C ASN A 158 -11.75 1.12 -3.87
N ASP A 159 -11.29 2.30 -4.31
CA ASP A 159 -10.51 2.41 -5.54
C ASP A 159 -9.11 1.82 -5.35
N TYR A 160 -8.47 1.54 -6.47
CA TYR A 160 -7.20 0.85 -6.52
C TYR A 160 -6.19 1.58 -7.39
N PHE A 161 -4.93 1.40 -7.01
CA PHE A 161 -3.79 1.58 -7.90
C PHE A 161 -3.15 0.21 -8.13
N TYR A 162 -2.22 0.10 -9.06
CA TYR A 162 -1.61 -1.19 -9.35
C TYR A 162 -0.14 -1.10 -9.73
N LEU A 163 0.59 -2.17 -9.43
CA LEU A 163 1.93 -2.43 -9.96
C LEU A 163 1.80 -3.47 -11.07
N ARG A 164 2.35 -3.17 -12.24
CA ARG A 164 2.49 -4.15 -13.32
C ARG A 164 3.92 -4.66 -13.38
N LEU A 165 4.07 -5.95 -13.15
CA LEU A 165 5.33 -6.67 -13.30
C LEU A 165 5.39 -7.30 -14.68
N PHE A 166 6.49 -7.05 -15.40
CA PHE A 166 6.81 -7.74 -16.63
C PHE A 166 7.76 -8.90 -16.33
N LEU A 167 7.29 -10.12 -16.54
CA LEU A 167 8.07 -11.33 -16.29
C LEU A 167 8.40 -12.04 -17.59
N LYS A 168 9.59 -12.63 -17.64
CA LYS A 168 9.99 -13.62 -18.64
C LYS A 168 10.18 -14.95 -17.94
N ILE A 169 9.48 -15.96 -18.42
CA ILE A 169 9.51 -17.32 -17.88
C ILE A 169 10.26 -18.18 -18.88
N SER A 170 11.31 -18.86 -18.44
CA SER A 170 12.06 -19.80 -19.28
C SER A 170 12.23 -21.12 -18.57
N GLU A 171 12.10 -22.22 -19.31
CA GLU A 171 12.26 -23.58 -18.81
C GLU A 171 13.31 -24.27 -19.67
N ALA A 172 13.90 -25.35 -19.15
CA ALA A 172 14.84 -26.14 -19.93
C ALA A 172 14.16 -26.69 -21.19
N ASN A 173 14.71 -26.38 -22.37
CA ASN A 173 14.27 -26.86 -23.68
C ASN A 173 12.93 -26.31 -24.20
N THR A 174 12.35 -25.27 -23.59
CA THR A 174 11.15 -24.60 -24.12
C THR A 174 11.45 -23.17 -24.57
N LYS A 175 10.66 -22.66 -25.51
CA LYS A 175 10.72 -21.26 -25.90
C LYS A 175 10.15 -20.43 -24.75
N GLY A 176 10.97 -19.54 -24.18
CA GLY A 176 10.54 -18.67 -23.09
C GLY A 176 9.29 -17.86 -23.45
N ARG A 177 8.45 -17.61 -22.45
CA ARG A 177 7.21 -16.83 -22.58
C ARG A 177 7.28 -15.58 -21.72
N THR A 178 6.50 -14.56 -22.09
CA THR A 178 6.40 -13.32 -21.31
C THR A 178 5.01 -13.19 -20.72
N CYS A 179 4.93 -12.64 -19.51
CA CYS A 179 3.68 -12.40 -18.83
C CYS A 179 3.69 -11.05 -18.13
N ASN A 180 2.50 -10.50 -17.94
CA ASN A 180 2.28 -9.19 -17.37
C ASN A 180 1.35 -9.34 -16.18
N LEU A 181 1.91 -9.41 -14.98
CA LEU A 181 1.11 -9.52 -13.76
C LEU A 181 0.69 -8.15 -13.28
N ARG A 182 -0.61 -7.92 -13.16
CA ARG A 182 -1.17 -6.70 -12.57
C ARG A 182 -1.52 -6.95 -11.10
N CYS A 183 -0.68 -6.46 -10.21
CA CYS A 183 -0.91 -6.52 -8.78
C CYS A 183 -1.72 -5.28 -8.37
N GLN A 184 -3.01 -5.44 -8.08
CA GLN A 184 -3.88 -4.34 -7.63
C GLN A 184 -3.83 -4.18 -6.12
N PHE A 185 -3.90 -2.92 -5.67
CA PHE A 185 -3.87 -2.53 -4.27
C PHE A 185 -5.03 -1.60 -3.98
N ILE A 186 -5.92 -2.05 -3.09
CA ILE A 186 -7.16 -1.38 -2.74
C ILE A 186 -6.93 -0.52 -1.50
N ALA A 187 -7.30 0.76 -1.59
CA ALA A 187 -7.35 1.64 -0.42
C ALA A 187 -8.61 1.34 0.39
N LYS A 188 -8.48 1.22 1.71
CA LYS A 188 -9.62 1.03 2.62
C LYS A 188 -9.52 1.94 3.83
N ASN A 189 -10.65 2.48 4.24
CA ASN A 189 -10.74 3.19 5.51
C ASN A 189 -10.44 2.26 6.67
N LEU A 190 -9.72 2.79 7.66
CA LEU A 190 -9.44 2.08 8.88
C LEU A 190 -10.65 2.22 9.81
N SER A 191 -11.18 1.10 10.31
CA SER A 191 -12.31 1.15 11.25
C SER A 191 -11.91 1.93 12.50
N TRP A 192 -12.79 2.81 13.00
CA TRP A 192 -12.48 3.69 14.13
C TRP A 192 -11.92 2.96 15.36
N GLN A 193 -12.41 1.76 15.67
CA GLN A 193 -11.89 0.94 16.77
C GLN A 193 -10.41 0.57 16.59
N LYS A 194 -10.02 0.12 15.39
CA LYS A 194 -8.62 -0.19 15.06
C LYS A 194 -7.77 1.09 15.00
N ALA A 195 -8.33 2.18 14.47
CA ALA A 195 -7.64 3.46 14.39
C ALA A 195 -7.30 3.98 15.79
N LEU A 196 -8.25 3.90 16.73
CA LEU A 196 -8.06 4.29 18.12
C LEU A 196 -6.97 3.44 18.81
N VAL A 197 -7.03 2.12 18.65
CA VAL A 197 -6.01 1.22 19.23
C VAL A 197 -4.62 1.56 18.70
N LEU A 198 -4.48 1.76 17.39
CA LEU A 198 -3.20 2.12 16.77
C LEU A 198 -2.73 3.53 17.11
N ALA A 199 -3.62 4.46 17.49
CA ALA A 199 -3.25 5.81 17.92
C ALA A 199 -2.79 5.85 19.38
N LEU A 200 -3.25 4.91 20.21
CA LEU A 200 -2.90 4.80 21.62
C LEU A 200 -1.65 3.95 21.88
N GLN A 201 -1.10 3.29 20.85
CA GLN A 201 0.18 2.59 20.97
C GLN A 201 1.34 3.59 21.14
N PRO A 202 2.22 3.40 22.13
CA PRO A 202 3.40 4.25 22.30
C PRO A 202 4.31 4.10 21.07
N LYS A 203 4.81 5.25 20.57
CA LYS A 203 5.77 5.32 19.46
C LYS A 203 7.15 4.84 19.88
#